data_AF-A0A8I1PGN0-F1
#
_entry.id   AF-A0A8I1PGN0-F1
#
_cell.length_a   1.000
_cell.length_b   1.000
_cell.length_c   1.000
_cell.angle_alpha   90.00
_cell.angle_beta   90.00
_cell.angle_gamma   90.00
#
_symmetry.space_group_name_H-M   'P 1'
#
loop_
_entity.id
_entity.type
_entity.pdbx_description
1 polymer ?
#
loop_
_entity_poly.entity_id
_entity_poly.type
_entity_poly.pdbx_seq_one_letter_code
_entity_poly.pdbx_strand_id
1 'polypeptide(L)'
;MQGPPVYAPAGRGRGAPPILLLLPFLLIMAAPPLLFMGWVTGGMIFPALILVSVIATSHRNRQRQLAAQAARAVQHRPMAPPPRRPEPPPWQAAKTRFDALREHYAAFECDPMAVLRLPALCDVGVPSTARFVDAFAEAQALETDNRPPESHAAQFVAAVERADRAWRAAIDAAERIRLSNLSPEERGSVERIIKLLTTARDSDSEAERLAAYAKARSELGRLDRAGVIHLPKTAVAALESEARGQLPA
;
A
#
# COMPACT_ATOMS: atom_id res chain seq x y z
N MET A 1 -56.28 -34.41 66.82
CA MET A 1 -56.33 -35.72 67.51
C MET A 1 -56.18 -36.81 66.47
N GLN A 2 -55.34 -37.81 66.77
CA GLN A 2 -55.06 -39.04 66.00
C GLN A 2 -54.47 -38.81 64.59
N GLY A 3 -53.29 -39.32 64.25
CA GLY A 3 -52.61 -40.52 64.73
C GLY A 3 -52.53 -41.54 63.58
N PRO A 4 -51.42 -42.27 63.43
CA PRO A 4 -50.80 -42.69 62.16
C PRO A 4 -51.14 -44.18 61.88
N PRO A 5 -50.27 -45.07 61.36
CA PRO A 5 -49.14 -45.05 60.41
C PRO A 5 -49.46 -45.95 59.17
N VAL A 6 -48.57 -46.38 58.27
CA VAL A 6 -47.75 -47.62 58.35
C VAL A 6 -46.91 -47.77 57.06
N TYR A 7 -45.74 -48.35 57.27
CA TYR A 7 -44.60 -48.64 56.42
C TYR A 7 -44.81 -49.77 55.36
N ALA A 8 -44.04 -49.67 54.26
CA ALA A 8 -43.30 -50.76 53.57
C ALA A 8 -44.06 -51.74 52.61
N PRO A 9 -43.33 -52.62 51.87
CA PRO A 9 -42.43 -52.29 50.74
C PRO A 9 -42.61 -53.29 49.56
N ALA A 10 -41.64 -53.30 48.65
CA ALA A 10 -41.20 -54.43 47.80
C ALA A 10 -41.79 -54.56 46.39
N GLY A 11 -40.92 -54.99 45.46
CA GLY A 11 -41.34 -55.50 44.16
C GLY A 11 -40.33 -55.30 43.03
N ARG A 12 -39.17 -55.97 43.11
CA ARG A 12 -38.18 -56.07 42.03
C ARG A 12 -38.66 -57.17 41.05
N GLY A 13 -38.74 -56.88 39.74
CA GLY A 13 -39.06 -57.88 38.72
C GLY A 13 -38.32 -57.61 37.41
N ARG A 14 -37.30 -58.42 37.12
CA ARG A 14 -36.56 -58.48 35.85
C ARG A 14 -37.39 -59.24 34.80
N GLY A 15 -37.30 -58.83 33.54
CA GLY A 15 -37.73 -59.61 32.38
C GLY A 15 -37.10 -59.06 31.11
N ALA A 16 -36.26 -59.86 30.47
CA ALA A 16 -35.44 -59.54 29.30
C ALA A 16 -36.22 -59.80 27.96
N PRO A 17 -35.66 -59.41 26.79
CA PRO A 17 -36.36 -59.08 25.52
C PRO A 17 -36.45 -60.30 24.57
N PRO A 18 -36.99 -60.22 23.31
CA PRO A 18 -36.22 -59.69 22.15
C PRO A 18 -37.02 -59.14 20.92
N ILE A 19 -36.36 -58.20 20.24
CA ILE A 19 -36.20 -57.95 18.78
C ILE A 19 -37.03 -58.79 17.78
N LEU A 20 -37.85 -58.11 16.95
CA LEU A 20 -38.13 -58.38 15.52
C LEU A 20 -38.76 -57.09 14.93
N LEU A 21 -38.02 -56.27 14.17
CA LEU A 21 -37.86 -56.29 12.70
C LEU A 21 -38.98 -55.52 11.94
N LEU A 22 -38.58 -54.43 11.25
CA LEU A 22 -38.90 -54.01 9.86
C LEU A 22 -39.32 -52.52 9.66
N LEU A 23 -38.35 -51.74 9.14
CA LEU A 23 -38.45 -50.47 8.38
C LEU A 23 -39.24 -50.66 7.04
N PRO A 24 -39.75 -49.64 6.30
CA PRO A 24 -39.08 -48.34 6.02
C PRO A 24 -39.95 -47.06 5.72
N PHE A 25 -39.30 -45.88 5.84
CA PHE A 25 -39.28 -44.68 4.97
C PHE A 25 -40.56 -44.12 4.30
N LEU A 26 -40.78 -42.78 4.40
CA LEU A 26 -40.94 -41.81 3.29
C LEU A 26 -42.00 -40.70 3.52
N LEU A 27 -41.59 -39.45 3.20
CA LEU A 27 -42.38 -38.25 2.82
C LEU A 27 -43.10 -37.46 3.94
N ILE A 28 -42.55 -36.36 4.50
CA ILE A 28 -42.15 -35.04 3.95
C ILE A 28 -43.34 -34.16 3.52
N MET A 29 -43.34 -32.91 4.02
CA MET A 29 -43.96 -31.68 3.49
C MET A 29 -45.38 -31.29 3.92
N ALA A 30 -45.43 -30.23 4.74
CA ALA A 30 -46.00 -28.96 4.28
C ALA A 30 -44.97 -27.84 4.52
N ALA A 31 -44.83 -27.00 3.50
CA ALA A 31 -43.77 -26.04 3.17
C ALA A 31 -43.60 -24.81 4.12
N PRO A 32 -42.49 -24.06 3.99
CA PRO A 32 -41.76 -23.41 5.10
C PRO A 32 -41.79 -21.84 5.01
N PRO A 33 -40.68 -21.08 5.06
CA PRO A 33 -39.88 -20.55 6.19
C PRO A 33 -39.71 -19.00 6.12
N LEU A 34 -39.63 -18.23 7.22
CA LEU A 34 -39.10 -16.84 7.10
C LEU A 34 -38.35 -16.26 8.30
N LEU A 35 -38.32 -16.89 9.48
CA LEU A 35 -37.69 -16.28 10.67
C LEU A 35 -36.43 -16.98 11.19
N PHE A 36 -36.04 -18.13 10.64
CA PHE A 36 -34.85 -18.85 11.11
C PHE A 36 -33.57 -18.60 10.30
N MET A 37 -33.65 -17.89 9.17
CA MET A 37 -32.50 -17.62 8.29
C MET A 37 -31.73 -16.33 8.62
N GLY A 38 -31.93 -15.76 9.81
CA GLY A 38 -31.12 -14.64 10.34
C GLY A 38 -30.16 -15.03 11.46
N TRP A 39 -30.39 -16.17 12.13
CA TRP A 39 -29.67 -16.53 13.36
C TRP A 39 -28.49 -17.49 13.15
N VAL A 40 -28.45 -18.22 12.03
CA VAL A 40 -27.37 -19.19 11.78
C VAL A 40 -26.11 -18.53 11.20
N THR A 41 -26.24 -17.37 10.55
CA THR A 41 -25.08 -16.66 9.96
C THR A 41 -24.38 -15.71 10.94
N GLY A 42 -25.04 -15.24 12.00
CA GLY A 42 -24.43 -14.36 13.01
C GLY A 42 -23.62 -15.07 14.11
N GLY A 43 -23.95 -16.33 14.42
CA GLY A 43 -23.35 -17.08 15.53
C GLY A 43 -21.94 -17.65 15.26
N MET A 44 -21.53 -17.78 13.99
CA MET A 44 -20.21 -18.34 13.63
C MET A 44 -19.15 -17.30 13.26
N ILE A 45 -19.51 -16.04 13.03
CA ILE A 45 -18.53 -15.00 12.66
C ILE A 45 -17.71 -14.57 13.89
N PHE A 46 -18.35 -14.46 15.07
CA PHE A 46 -17.67 -14.05 16.31
C PHE A 46 -16.65 -15.08 16.86
N PRO A 47 -16.91 -16.39 16.96
CA PRO A 47 -15.91 -17.35 17.43
C PRO A 47 -14.78 -17.60 16.40
N ALA A 48 -15.05 -17.51 15.10
CA ALA A 48 -14.03 -17.61 14.07
C ALA A 48 -13.06 -16.40 14.10
N LEU A 49 -13.58 -15.18 14.32
CA LEU A 49 -12.73 -13.99 14.51
C LEU A 49 -11.92 -14.06 15.81
N ILE A 50 -12.47 -14.62 16.89
CA ILE A 50 -11.72 -14.85 18.14
C ILE A 50 -10.63 -15.92 17.94
N LEU A 51 -10.92 -17.03 17.25
CA LEU A 51 -9.93 -18.07 16.96
C LEU A 51 -8.85 -17.56 15.99
N VAL A 52 -9.21 -16.80 14.96
CA VAL A 52 -8.26 -16.13 14.06
C VAL A 52 -7.45 -15.08 14.81
N SER A 53 -8.04 -14.36 15.76
CA SER A 53 -7.32 -13.37 16.59
C SER A 53 -6.38 -14.06 17.60
N VAL A 54 -6.76 -15.19 18.19
CA VAL A 54 -5.91 -16.00 19.10
C VAL A 54 -4.80 -16.71 18.32
N ILE A 55 -5.07 -17.25 17.13
CA ILE A 55 -4.07 -17.82 16.23
C ILE A 55 -3.13 -16.72 15.73
N ALA A 56 -3.63 -15.55 15.30
CA ALA A 56 -2.80 -14.43 14.87
C ALA A 56 -1.97 -13.85 16.02
N THR A 57 -2.52 -13.77 17.23
CA THR A 57 -1.81 -13.27 18.42
C THR A 57 -0.77 -14.27 18.91
N SER A 58 -1.07 -15.58 18.88
CA SER A 58 -0.09 -16.63 19.21
C SER A 58 1.01 -16.73 18.15
N HIS A 59 0.70 -16.54 16.86
CA HIS A 59 1.71 -16.49 15.80
C HIS A 59 2.61 -15.25 15.95
N ARG A 60 2.03 -14.08 16.26
CA ARG A 60 2.78 -12.85 16.53
C ARG A 60 3.63 -12.97 17.79
N ASN A 61 3.14 -13.61 18.85
CA ASN A 61 3.89 -13.78 20.08
C ASN A 61 5.00 -14.82 19.93
N ARG A 62 4.74 -15.91 19.20
CA ARG A 62 5.75 -16.92 18.84
C ARG A 62 6.81 -16.34 17.92
N GLN A 63 6.43 -15.51 16.94
CA GLN A 63 7.39 -14.75 16.11
C GLN A 63 8.20 -13.73 16.92
N ARG A 64 7.58 -13.03 17.87
CA ARG A 64 8.30 -12.10 18.78
C ARG A 64 9.26 -12.83 19.70
N GLN A 65 8.88 -14.00 20.22
CA GLN A 65 9.75 -14.84 21.04
C GLN A 65 10.91 -15.44 20.24
N LEU A 66 10.65 -15.92 19.02
CA LEU A 66 11.70 -16.39 18.10
C LEU A 66 12.60 -15.24 17.66
N ALA A 67 12.06 -14.03 17.42
CA ALA A 67 12.85 -12.84 17.11
C ALA A 67 13.68 -12.36 18.31
N ALA A 68 13.16 -12.46 19.53
CA ALA A 68 13.90 -12.13 20.75
C ALA A 68 14.99 -13.16 21.06
N GLN A 69 14.74 -14.44 20.81
CA GLN A 69 15.74 -15.51 20.92
C GLN A 69 16.80 -15.40 19.82
N ALA A 70 16.41 -15.07 18.58
CA ALA A 70 17.32 -14.78 17.48
C ALA A 70 18.16 -13.52 17.76
N ALA A 71 17.57 -12.46 18.33
CA ALA A 71 18.29 -11.24 18.71
C ALA A 71 19.33 -11.52 19.81
N ARG A 72 18.99 -12.35 20.81
CA ARG A 72 19.95 -12.79 21.85
C ARG A 72 21.04 -13.70 21.29
N ALA A 73 20.71 -14.61 20.36
CA ALA A 73 21.68 -15.47 19.68
C ALA A 73 22.61 -14.69 18.74
N VAL A 74 22.12 -13.61 18.11
CA VAL A 74 22.90 -12.67 17.30
C VAL A 74 23.84 -11.83 18.17
N GLN A 75 23.43 -11.45 19.39
CA GLN A 75 24.27 -10.70 20.31
C GLN A 75 25.48 -11.48 20.85
N HIS A 76 25.42 -12.81 20.92
CA HIS A 76 26.49 -13.64 21.51
C HIS A 76 27.24 -14.53 20.51
N ARG A 77 26.99 -14.38 19.19
CA ARG A 77 27.75 -15.09 18.17
C ARG A 77 29.05 -14.33 17.89
N PRO A 78 30.26 -14.91 18.12
CA PRO A 78 31.47 -14.34 17.58
C PRO A 78 31.35 -14.44 16.06
N MET A 79 31.05 -13.30 15.42
CA MET A 79 30.88 -13.22 13.98
C MET A 79 32.28 -13.26 13.35
N ALA A 80 32.67 -14.43 12.83
CA ALA A 80 33.71 -14.46 11.82
C ALA A 80 33.25 -13.52 10.68
N PRO A 81 34.06 -12.55 10.25
CA PRO A 81 33.66 -11.63 9.20
C PRO A 81 33.20 -12.44 7.99
N PRO A 82 32.01 -12.16 7.42
CA PRO A 82 31.67 -12.75 6.14
C PRO A 82 32.81 -12.41 5.15
N PRO A 83 33.15 -13.30 4.20
CA PRO A 83 34.08 -12.94 3.13
C PRO A 83 33.55 -11.64 2.51
N ARG A 84 34.29 -10.54 2.68
CA ARG A 84 33.93 -9.24 2.13
C ARG A 84 33.80 -9.46 0.63
N ARG A 85 32.56 -9.43 0.11
CA ARG A 85 32.39 -9.15 -1.32
C ARG A 85 33.18 -7.86 -1.57
N PRO A 86 34.03 -7.78 -2.59
CA PRO A 86 34.73 -6.54 -2.86
C PRO A 86 33.67 -5.45 -2.97
N GLU A 87 33.73 -4.46 -2.07
CA GLU A 87 32.84 -3.31 -2.16
C GLU A 87 33.11 -2.68 -3.53
N PRO A 88 32.07 -2.41 -4.34
CA PRO A 88 32.28 -1.70 -5.59
C PRO A 88 33.04 -0.42 -5.28
N PRO A 89 34.03 -0.03 -6.12
CA PRO A 89 34.76 1.20 -5.88
C PRO A 89 33.78 2.36 -5.63
N PRO A 90 34.06 3.29 -4.70
CA PRO A 90 33.10 4.30 -4.27
C PRO A 90 32.38 5.03 -5.42
N TRP A 91 33.11 5.28 -6.51
CA TRP A 91 32.57 5.85 -7.75
C TRP A 91 31.51 4.98 -8.45
N GLN A 92 31.74 3.67 -8.60
CA GLN A 92 30.78 2.77 -9.24
C GLN A 92 29.49 2.64 -8.41
N ALA A 93 29.64 2.58 -7.08
CA ALA A 93 28.51 2.59 -6.16
C ALA A 93 27.70 3.89 -6.25
N ALA A 94 28.39 5.03 -6.37
CA ALA A 94 27.74 6.33 -6.58
C ALA A 94 26.99 6.38 -7.93
N LYS A 95 27.57 5.82 -9.01
CA LYS A 95 26.87 5.74 -10.31
C LYS A 95 25.57 4.97 -10.21
N THR A 96 25.59 3.76 -9.64
CA THR A 96 24.37 2.96 -9.42
C THR A 96 23.34 3.70 -8.57
N ARG A 97 23.76 4.44 -7.54
CA ARG A 97 22.84 5.24 -6.72
C ARG A 97 22.26 6.41 -7.50
N PHE A 98 23.05 7.05 -8.35
CA PHE A 98 22.59 8.16 -9.18
C PHE A 98 21.62 7.69 -10.26
N ASP A 99 21.85 6.53 -10.88
CA ASP A 99 20.92 5.89 -11.81
C ASP A 99 19.57 5.61 -11.14
N ALA A 100 19.58 5.04 -9.93
CA ALA A 100 18.36 4.79 -9.16
C ALA A 100 17.63 6.10 -8.78
N LEU A 101 18.38 7.15 -8.40
CA LEU A 101 17.80 8.46 -8.12
C LEU A 101 17.15 9.07 -9.38
N ARG A 102 17.81 8.98 -10.53
CA ARG A 102 17.26 9.41 -11.82
C ARG A 102 15.98 8.67 -12.17
N GLU A 103 15.97 7.36 -11.98
CA GLU A 103 14.78 6.53 -12.21
C GLU A 103 13.62 6.95 -11.29
N HIS A 104 13.87 7.13 -9.99
CA HIS A 104 12.86 7.58 -9.05
C HIS A 104 12.31 8.96 -9.40
N TYR A 105 13.19 9.90 -9.73
CA TYR A 105 12.77 11.24 -10.09
C TYR A 105 11.99 11.26 -11.41
N ALA A 106 12.45 10.53 -12.43
CA ALA A 106 11.74 10.40 -13.70
C ALA A 106 10.38 9.70 -13.54
N ALA A 107 10.30 8.66 -12.71
CA ALA A 107 9.03 7.98 -12.42
C ALA A 107 8.01 8.94 -11.79
N PHE A 108 8.46 9.81 -10.88
CA PHE A 108 7.61 10.86 -10.33
C PHE A 108 7.18 11.88 -11.39
N GLU A 109 8.12 12.43 -12.17
CA GLU A 109 7.81 13.46 -13.18
C GLU A 109 6.94 12.94 -14.32
N CYS A 110 6.94 11.64 -14.58
CA CYS A 110 6.12 10.98 -15.59
C CYS A 110 4.78 10.46 -15.05
N ASP A 111 4.51 10.53 -13.74
CA ASP A 111 3.23 10.14 -13.14
C ASP A 111 2.41 11.40 -12.79
N PRO A 112 1.39 11.76 -13.61
CA PRO A 112 0.54 12.91 -13.38
C PRO A 112 -0.19 12.86 -12.04
N MET A 113 -0.55 11.65 -11.59
CA MET A 113 -1.24 11.42 -10.33
C MET A 113 -0.30 11.57 -9.13
N ALA A 114 0.99 11.25 -9.28
CA ALA A 114 2.00 11.52 -8.26
C ALA A 114 2.25 13.03 -8.13
N VAL A 115 2.43 13.73 -9.26
CA VAL A 115 2.64 15.19 -9.31
C VAL A 115 1.46 15.93 -8.66
N LEU A 116 0.22 15.56 -8.99
CA LEU A 116 -0.97 16.18 -8.40
C LEU A 116 -1.09 15.98 -6.88
N ARG A 117 -0.53 14.89 -6.35
CA ARG A 117 -0.54 14.62 -4.89
C ARG A 117 0.53 15.40 -4.14
N LEU A 118 1.68 15.64 -4.78
CA LEU A 118 2.84 16.30 -4.20
C LEU A 118 3.34 17.45 -5.10
N PRO A 119 2.51 18.47 -5.39
CA PRO A 119 2.87 19.52 -6.35
C PRO A 119 4.08 20.34 -5.92
N ALA A 120 4.31 20.48 -4.61
CA ALA A 120 5.48 21.15 -4.05
C ALA A 120 6.82 20.51 -4.46
N LEU A 121 6.83 19.24 -4.88
CA LEU A 121 8.04 18.55 -5.35
C LEU A 121 8.44 18.95 -6.78
N CYS A 122 7.55 19.61 -7.53
CA CYS A 122 7.83 20.23 -8.83
C CYS A 122 8.08 21.75 -8.75
N ASP A 123 7.83 22.36 -7.60
CA ASP A 123 7.93 23.80 -7.41
C ASP A 123 9.31 24.21 -6.88
N VAL A 124 10.14 24.80 -7.75
CA VAL A 124 11.46 25.34 -7.38
C VAL A 124 11.37 26.58 -6.48
N GLY A 125 10.19 27.17 -6.28
CA GLY A 125 9.94 28.14 -5.23
C GLY A 125 10.02 27.53 -3.82
N VAL A 126 9.86 26.22 -3.69
CA VAL A 126 10.03 25.50 -2.42
C VAL A 126 11.54 25.27 -2.18
N PRO A 127 12.11 25.76 -1.06
CA PRO A 127 13.57 25.71 -0.86
C PRO A 127 14.18 24.31 -0.86
N SER A 128 13.46 23.28 -0.41
CA SER A 128 13.94 21.90 -0.44
C SER A 128 13.99 21.34 -1.86
N THR A 129 13.01 21.68 -2.68
CA THR A 129 12.92 21.27 -4.10
C THR A 129 14.03 21.97 -4.89
N ALA A 130 14.23 23.28 -4.71
CA ALA A 130 15.33 24.01 -5.33
C ALA A 130 16.69 23.37 -5.04
N ARG A 131 16.98 23.08 -3.75
CA ARG A 131 18.22 22.41 -3.35
C ARG A 131 18.40 21.03 -3.99
N PHE A 132 17.32 20.28 -4.17
CA PHE A 132 17.36 19.00 -4.88
C PHE A 132 17.72 19.20 -6.35
N VAL A 133 17.03 20.09 -7.05
CA VAL A 133 17.28 20.37 -8.47
C VAL A 133 18.73 20.82 -8.70
N ASP A 134 19.25 21.72 -7.86
CA ASP A 134 20.64 22.17 -7.94
C ASP A 134 21.63 21.03 -7.71
N ALA A 135 21.44 20.23 -6.64
CA ALA A 135 22.33 19.11 -6.32
C ALA A 135 22.28 18.00 -7.37
N PHE A 136 21.10 17.74 -7.94
CA PHE A 136 20.91 16.77 -9.02
C PHE A 136 21.60 17.23 -10.31
N ALA A 137 21.47 18.51 -10.67
CA ALA A 137 22.15 19.10 -11.82
C ALA A 137 23.68 19.04 -11.67
N GLU A 138 24.20 19.30 -10.48
CA GLU A 138 25.64 19.20 -10.20
C GLU A 138 26.15 17.75 -10.35
N ALA A 139 25.43 16.77 -9.80
CA ALA A 139 25.79 15.36 -9.96
C ALA A 139 25.76 14.94 -11.43
N GLN A 140 24.77 15.42 -12.21
CA GLN A 140 24.66 15.15 -13.65
C GLN A 140 25.82 15.77 -14.43
N ALA A 141 26.24 17.00 -14.09
CA ALA A 141 27.37 17.66 -14.75
C ALA A 141 28.72 16.97 -14.50
N LEU A 142 28.84 16.26 -13.37
CA LEU A 142 30.04 15.49 -13.00
C LEU A 142 30.00 14.04 -13.51
N GLU A 143 28.88 13.57 -14.06
CA GLU A 143 28.74 12.20 -14.54
C GLU A 143 29.64 11.95 -15.76
N THR A 144 30.34 10.81 -15.74
CA THR A 144 31.16 10.34 -16.87
C THR A 144 30.87 8.87 -17.18
N ASP A 145 31.06 8.46 -18.44
CA ASP A 145 30.83 7.07 -18.86
C ASP A 145 31.88 6.12 -18.27
N ASN A 146 33.14 6.55 -18.25
CA ASN A 146 34.27 5.82 -17.69
C ASN A 146 34.74 6.48 -16.40
N ARG A 147 35.40 5.71 -15.52
CA ARG A 147 35.91 6.24 -14.25
C ARG A 147 36.93 7.37 -14.51
N PRO A 148 36.68 8.58 -13.99
CA PRO A 148 37.58 9.72 -14.15
C PRO A 148 38.72 9.66 -13.11
N PRO A 149 39.70 10.60 -13.15
CA PRO A 149 40.72 10.72 -12.11
C PRO A 149 40.11 10.86 -10.70
N GLU A 150 40.85 10.45 -9.68
CA GLU A 150 40.34 10.30 -8.32
C GLU A 150 39.70 11.57 -7.74
N SER A 151 40.24 12.75 -8.06
CA SER A 151 39.67 14.03 -7.63
C SER A 151 38.26 14.27 -8.18
N HIS A 152 38.04 14.01 -9.47
CA HIS A 152 36.72 14.11 -10.11
C HIS A 152 35.79 13.03 -9.58
N ALA A 153 36.29 11.80 -9.43
CA ALA A 153 35.51 10.68 -8.90
C ALA A 153 34.99 11.00 -7.49
N ALA A 154 35.82 11.59 -6.62
CA ALA A 154 35.42 12.02 -5.28
C ALA A 154 34.37 13.15 -5.30
N GLN A 155 34.51 14.11 -6.22
CA GLN A 155 33.51 15.18 -6.41
C GLN A 155 32.15 14.62 -6.83
N PHE A 156 32.13 13.69 -7.80
CA PHE A 156 30.91 13.02 -8.23
C PHE A 156 30.25 12.26 -7.08
N VAL A 157 31.02 11.47 -6.32
CA VAL A 157 30.51 10.74 -5.13
C VAL A 157 29.85 11.70 -4.14
N ALA A 158 30.51 12.80 -3.81
CA ALA A 158 29.98 13.80 -2.88
C ALA A 158 28.73 14.52 -3.43
N ALA A 159 28.66 14.77 -4.75
CA ALA A 159 27.50 15.36 -5.41
C ALA A 159 26.29 14.44 -5.38
N VAL A 160 26.48 13.15 -5.71
CA VAL A 160 25.40 12.13 -5.63
C VAL A 160 24.86 12.00 -4.22
N GLU A 161 25.72 11.99 -3.20
CA GLU A 161 25.27 11.96 -1.81
C GLU A 161 24.45 13.19 -1.41
N ARG A 162 24.83 14.38 -1.89
CA ARG A 162 24.04 15.61 -1.66
C ARG A 162 22.70 15.55 -2.38
N ALA A 163 22.67 15.08 -3.63
CA ALA A 163 21.45 14.92 -4.40
C ALA A 163 20.48 13.95 -3.71
N ASP A 164 20.96 12.78 -3.25
CA ASP A 164 20.11 11.79 -2.55
C ASP A 164 19.53 12.34 -1.24
N ARG A 165 20.34 13.05 -0.44
CA ARG A 165 19.83 13.70 0.78
C ARG A 165 18.83 14.81 0.47
N ALA A 166 19.11 15.63 -0.54
CA ALA A 166 18.21 16.72 -0.94
C ALA A 166 16.89 16.18 -1.49
N TRP A 167 16.91 15.08 -2.25
CA TRP A 167 15.73 14.40 -2.75
C TRP A 167 14.80 13.95 -1.62
N ARG A 168 15.33 13.25 -0.62
CA ARG A 168 14.55 12.81 0.56
C ARG A 168 13.96 14.01 1.30
N ALA A 169 14.76 15.06 1.53
CA ALA A 169 14.29 16.27 2.19
C ALA A 169 13.21 17.01 1.38
N ALA A 170 13.28 16.97 0.05
CA ALA A 170 12.27 17.53 -0.84
C ALA A 170 10.96 16.73 -0.77
N ILE A 171 11.04 15.39 -0.77
CA ILE A 171 9.87 14.53 -0.55
C ILE A 171 9.24 14.81 0.80
N ASP A 172 10.00 14.77 1.89
CA ASP A 172 9.49 14.99 3.25
C ASP A 172 8.79 16.37 3.37
N ALA A 173 9.39 17.40 2.76
CA ALA A 173 8.80 18.74 2.73
C ALA A 173 7.52 18.77 1.88
N ALA A 174 7.52 18.13 0.70
CA ALA A 174 6.36 18.04 -0.17
C ALA A 174 5.23 17.24 0.47
N GLU A 175 5.52 16.19 1.24
CA GLU A 175 4.51 15.43 1.98
C GLU A 175 3.89 16.23 3.13
N ARG A 176 4.71 17.04 3.81
CA ARG A 176 4.26 17.96 4.88
C ARG A 176 3.43 19.11 4.33
N ILE A 177 3.82 19.69 3.20
CA ILE A 177 3.08 20.77 2.54
C ILE A 177 1.82 20.20 1.89
N ARG A 178 1.95 19.13 1.10
CA ARG A 178 0.90 18.47 0.33
C ARG A 178 0.05 19.49 -0.45
N LEU A 179 -1.22 19.67 -0.07
CA LEU A 179 -2.14 20.65 -0.64
C LEU A 179 -2.48 21.80 0.33
N SER A 180 -1.68 22.00 1.39
CA SER A 180 -1.95 23.01 2.42
C SER A 180 -1.77 24.44 1.93
N ASN A 181 -0.89 24.67 0.96
CA ASN A 181 -0.68 25.99 0.34
C ASN A 181 -1.81 26.38 -0.63
N LEU A 182 -2.70 25.44 -0.98
CA LEU A 182 -3.84 25.68 -1.84
C LEU A 182 -5.03 26.19 -1.03
N SER A 183 -5.80 27.10 -1.61
CA SER A 183 -7.13 27.45 -1.12
C SER A 183 -8.06 26.23 -1.13
N PRO A 184 -9.16 26.25 -0.36
CA PRO A 184 -10.12 25.14 -0.35
C PRO A 184 -10.71 24.83 -1.74
N GLU A 185 -10.92 25.85 -2.57
CA GLU A 185 -11.44 25.69 -3.93
C GLU A 185 -10.43 25.05 -4.88
N GLU A 186 -9.18 25.49 -4.83
CA GLU A 186 -8.07 24.91 -5.60
C GLU A 186 -7.84 23.44 -5.20
N ARG A 187 -7.82 23.16 -3.89
CA ARG A 187 -7.72 21.80 -3.36
C ARG A 187 -8.86 20.92 -3.86
N GLY A 188 -10.10 21.41 -3.78
CA GLY A 188 -11.26 20.71 -4.32
C GLY A 188 -11.16 20.45 -5.83
N SER A 189 -10.53 21.36 -6.58
CA SER A 189 -10.28 21.17 -8.01
C SER A 189 -9.23 20.09 -8.28
N VAL A 190 -8.13 20.07 -7.53
CA VAL A 190 -7.12 18.99 -7.59
C VAL A 190 -7.75 17.63 -7.27
N GLU A 191 -8.55 17.54 -6.20
CA GLU A 191 -9.25 16.31 -5.82
C GLU A 191 -10.22 15.83 -6.90
N ARG A 192 -10.93 16.75 -7.57
CA ARG A 192 -11.79 16.42 -8.72
C ARG A 192 -10.99 15.88 -9.90
N ILE A 193 -9.83 16.48 -10.22
CA ILE A 193 -8.95 16.00 -11.29
C ILE A 193 -8.47 14.58 -10.98
N ILE A 194 -7.99 14.34 -9.75
CA ILE A 194 -7.58 13.01 -9.28
C ILE A 194 -8.72 11.99 -9.47
N LYS A 195 -9.95 12.35 -9.10
CA LYS A 195 -11.12 11.48 -9.30
C LYS A 195 -11.39 11.20 -10.78
N LEU A 196 -11.37 12.22 -11.63
CA LEU A 196 -11.59 12.07 -13.07
C LEU A 196 -10.54 11.17 -13.72
N LEU A 197 -9.26 11.35 -13.39
CA LEU A 197 -8.18 10.49 -13.90
C LEU A 197 -8.31 9.05 -13.37
N THR A 198 -8.74 8.88 -12.11
CA THR A 198 -9.03 7.55 -11.56
C THR A 198 -10.18 6.88 -12.32
N THR A 199 -11.29 7.58 -12.54
CA THR A 199 -12.42 7.09 -13.36
C THR A 199 -11.99 6.75 -14.77
N ALA A 200 -11.15 7.58 -15.40
CA ALA A 200 -10.67 7.32 -16.75
C ALA A 200 -9.85 6.02 -16.81
N ARG A 201 -8.97 5.79 -15.83
CA ARG A 201 -8.13 4.60 -15.75
C ARG A 201 -8.92 3.33 -15.44
N ASP A 202 -9.94 3.45 -14.59
CA ASP A 202 -10.70 2.31 -14.07
C ASP A 202 -11.96 1.99 -14.91
N SER A 203 -12.29 2.80 -15.92
CA SER A 203 -13.46 2.58 -16.78
C SER A 203 -13.17 1.64 -17.95
N ASP A 204 -14.01 0.61 -18.08
CA ASP A 204 -14.05 -0.30 -19.23
C ASP A 204 -14.70 0.34 -20.47
N SER A 205 -15.37 1.49 -20.32
CA SER A 205 -16.03 2.21 -21.41
C SER A 205 -15.09 3.25 -22.02
N GLU A 206 -14.78 3.10 -23.30
CA GLU A 206 -13.94 4.06 -24.03
C GLU A 206 -14.52 5.48 -24.05
N ALA A 207 -15.83 5.61 -24.25
CA ALA A 207 -16.49 6.91 -24.25
C ALA A 207 -16.41 7.60 -22.88
N GLU A 208 -16.62 6.86 -21.79
CA GLU A 208 -16.51 7.39 -20.42
C GLU A 208 -15.06 7.78 -20.10
N ARG A 209 -14.10 6.92 -20.46
CA ARG A 209 -12.68 7.17 -20.29
C ARG A 209 -12.22 8.44 -21.00
N LEU A 210 -12.56 8.60 -22.28
CA LEU A 210 -12.19 9.80 -23.05
C LEU A 210 -12.86 11.05 -22.48
N ALA A 211 -14.13 10.97 -22.08
CA ALA A 211 -14.84 12.09 -21.47
C ALA A 211 -14.20 12.51 -20.13
N ALA A 212 -13.82 11.53 -19.30
CA ALA A 212 -13.15 11.77 -18.03
C ALA A 212 -11.75 12.40 -18.23
N TYR A 213 -10.93 11.89 -19.16
CA TYR A 213 -9.64 12.49 -19.52
C TYR A 213 -9.80 13.91 -20.06
N ALA A 214 -10.71 14.15 -21.00
CA ALA A 214 -10.94 15.47 -21.58
C ALA A 214 -11.33 16.49 -20.51
N LYS A 215 -12.19 16.09 -19.56
CA LYS A 215 -12.58 16.94 -18.43
C LYS A 215 -11.42 17.19 -17.48
N ALA A 216 -10.64 16.16 -17.13
CA ALA A 216 -9.45 16.31 -16.29
C ALA A 216 -8.43 17.27 -16.91
N ARG A 217 -8.15 17.14 -18.21
CA ARG A 217 -7.24 18.03 -18.95
C ARG A 217 -7.72 19.48 -18.96
N SER A 218 -9.02 19.70 -19.14
CA SER A 218 -9.62 21.04 -19.12
C SER A 218 -9.52 21.71 -17.75
N GLU A 219 -9.81 20.98 -16.67
CA GLU A 219 -9.63 21.45 -15.29
C GLU A 219 -8.14 21.73 -15.00
N LEU A 220 -7.25 20.84 -15.40
CA LEU A 220 -5.82 21.00 -15.19
C LEU A 220 -5.28 22.23 -15.93
N GLY A 221 -5.67 22.43 -17.19
CA GLY A 221 -5.29 23.61 -17.96
C GLY A 221 -5.87 24.93 -17.41
N ARG A 222 -6.88 24.88 -16.53
CA ARG A 222 -7.31 26.06 -15.76
C ARG A 222 -6.39 26.32 -14.57
N LEU A 223 -6.01 25.29 -13.82
CA LEU A 223 -5.09 25.43 -12.69
C LEU A 223 -3.69 25.88 -13.12
N ASP A 224 -3.20 25.37 -14.25
CA ASP A 224 -1.88 25.76 -14.79
C ASP A 224 -1.85 27.22 -15.25
N ARG A 225 -2.88 27.68 -16.00
CA ARG A 225 -3.00 29.09 -16.40
C ARG A 225 -3.18 30.04 -15.22
N ALA A 226 -3.76 29.57 -14.12
CA ALA A 226 -3.90 30.33 -12.89
C ALA A 226 -2.61 30.35 -12.05
N GLY A 227 -1.57 29.60 -12.44
CA GLY A 227 -0.32 29.50 -11.68
C GLY A 227 -0.42 28.67 -10.40
N VAL A 228 -1.47 27.85 -10.28
CA VAL A 228 -1.77 27.10 -9.04
C VAL A 228 -1.03 25.77 -9.01
N ILE A 229 -1.09 25.03 -10.12
CA ILE A 229 -0.44 23.73 -10.28
C ILE A 229 0.26 23.71 -11.64
N HIS A 230 1.56 23.46 -11.63
CA HIS A 230 2.34 23.25 -12.85
C HIS A 230 2.70 21.77 -12.98
N LEU A 231 2.27 21.13 -14.07
CA LEU A 231 2.73 19.78 -14.39
C LEU A 231 4.01 19.81 -15.21
N PRO A 232 4.99 18.97 -14.90
CA PRO A 232 6.11 18.70 -15.80
C PRO A 232 5.59 18.29 -17.19
N LYS A 233 6.32 18.70 -18.24
CA LYS A 233 5.96 18.37 -19.63
C LYS A 233 5.88 16.86 -19.86
N THR A 234 6.70 16.09 -19.13
CA THR A 234 6.70 14.62 -19.12
C THR A 234 5.39 14.04 -18.57
N ALA A 235 4.87 14.56 -17.46
CA ALA A 235 3.54 14.18 -16.95
C ALA A 235 2.43 14.55 -17.95
N VAL A 236 2.49 15.72 -18.58
CA VAL A 236 1.50 16.10 -19.61
C VAL A 236 1.56 15.12 -20.79
N ALA A 237 2.76 14.78 -21.26
CA ALA A 237 2.94 13.81 -22.33
C ALA A 237 2.44 12.40 -21.94
N ALA A 238 2.63 11.99 -20.68
CA ALA A 238 2.10 10.74 -20.15
C ALA A 238 0.56 10.73 -20.20
N LEU A 239 -0.11 11.80 -19.74
CA LEU A 239 -1.57 11.94 -19.86
C LEU A 239 -2.05 11.85 -21.32
N GLU A 240 -1.33 12.50 -22.23
CA GLU A 240 -1.68 12.46 -23.67
C GLU A 240 -1.44 11.10 -24.30
N SER A 241 -0.45 10.35 -23.82
CA SER A 241 -0.21 8.98 -24.25
C SER A 241 -1.29 8.04 -23.74
N GLU A 242 -1.67 8.14 -22.46
CA GLU A 242 -2.75 7.34 -21.87
C GLU A 242 -4.10 7.58 -22.55
N ALA A 243 -4.41 8.84 -22.84
CA ALA A 243 -5.64 9.20 -23.56
C ALA A 243 -5.69 8.64 -25.00
N ARG A 244 -4.54 8.48 -25.66
CA ARG A 244 -4.44 7.92 -27.02
C ARG A 244 -4.30 6.39 -27.04
N GLY A 245 -3.57 5.82 -26.08
CA GLY A 245 -3.12 4.43 -26.05
C GLY A 245 -4.17 3.40 -25.64
N GLN A 246 -5.39 3.83 -25.36
CA GLN A 246 -6.54 2.95 -25.08
C GLN A 246 -7.67 3.10 -26.11
N LEU A 247 -7.42 3.78 -27.24
CA LEU A 247 -8.31 3.69 -28.41
C LEU A 247 -8.02 2.36 -29.12
N PRO A 248 -9.02 1.55 -29.49
CA PRO A 248 -8.77 0.33 -30.26
C PRO A 248 -8.13 0.70 -31.61
N ALA A 249 -7.14 -0.10 -32.01
CA ALA A 249 -6.57 -0.05 -33.35
C ALA A 249 -7.61 -0.42 -34.42
#